data_AF-A0A4S2DCT6-F1
#
_entry.id   AF-A0A4S2DCT6-F1
#
_cell.length_a   1.000
_cell.length_b   1.000
_cell.length_c   1.000
_cell.angle_alpha   90.00
_cell.angle_beta   90.00
_cell.angle_gamma   90.00
#
_symmetry.space_group_name_H-M   'P 1'
#
loop_
_entity.id
_entity.type
_entity.pdbx_description
1 polymer ?
#
loop_
_entity_poly.entity_id
_entity_poly.type
_entity_poly.pdbx_seq_one_letter_code
_entity_poly.pdbx_strand_id
1 'polypeptide(L)'
;MLVSSVACGHCADAEIVLERACAEGLVDLEVVDAESDRGAALLAQYRPAMFPLVLLDGEFFSAGRLPRGPLARVLGVPRARI
;
A
#
# COMPACT_ATOMS: atom_id res chain seq x y z
N MET A 1 -3.37 -1.44 -4.41
CA MET A 1 -2.48 -2.63 -4.33
C MET A 1 -1.34 -2.35 -3.36
N LEU A 2 -1.01 -3.33 -2.53
CA LEU A 2 0.06 -3.29 -1.54
C LEU A 2 1.03 -4.44 -1.80
N VAL A 3 2.30 -4.14 -2.08
CA VAL A 3 3.36 -5.16 -2.12
C VAL A 3 4.03 -5.19 -0.75
N SER A 4 3.92 -6.33 -0.07
CA SER A 4 4.35 -6.54 1.31
C SER A 4 5.48 -7.57 1.36
N SER A 5 6.41 -7.42 2.31
CA SER A 5 7.43 -8.43 2.60
C SER A 5 7.29 -8.91 4.05
N VAL A 6 7.68 -10.15 4.31
CA VAL A 6 7.71 -10.68 5.70
C VAL A 6 8.65 -9.85 6.58
N ALA A 7 8.33 -9.76 7.88
CA ALA A 7 9.09 -9.03 8.92
C ALA A 7 9.26 -7.51 8.70
N CYS A 8 8.43 -6.88 7.87
CA CYS A 8 8.43 -5.44 7.64
C CYS A 8 7.40 -4.72 8.55
N GLY A 9 7.89 -3.99 9.57
CA GLY A 9 7.01 -3.26 10.50
C GLY A 9 6.14 -2.17 9.84
N HIS A 10 6.61 -1.57 8.74
CA HIS A 10 5.82 -0.61 7.97
C HIS A 10 4.71 -1.27 7.14
N CYS A 11 4.89 -2.54 6.78
CA CYS A 11 3.96 -3.28 5.96
C CYS A 11 2.70 -3.63 6.76
N ALA A 12 2.88 -4.07 8.01
CA ALA A 12 1.77 -4.31 8.93
C ALA A 12 0.92 -3.04 9.18
N ASP A 13 1.54 -1.87 9.40
CA ASP A 13 0.81 -0.60 9.55
C ASP A 13 0.01 -0.25 8.29
N ALA A 14 0.60 -0.43 7.10
CA ALA A 14 -0.07 -0.12 5.84
C ALA A 14 -1.22 -1.08 5.54
N GLU A 15 -1.04 -2.37 5.82
CA GLU A 15 -2.06 -3.40 5.64
C GLU A 15 -3.28 -3.10 6.52
N ILE A 16 -3.10 -2.86 7.82
CA ILE A 16 -4.20 -2.50 8.74
C ILE A 16 -4.99 -1.29 8.24
N VAL A 17 -4.30 -0.23 7.81
CA VAL A 17 -4.94 1.00 7.33
C VAL A 17 -5.71 0.75 6.03
N LEU A 18 -5.11 0.04 5.08
CA LEU A 18 -5.73 -0.22 3.78
C LEU A 18 -6.86 -1.25 3.86
N GLU A 19 -6.76 -2.25 4.74
CA GLU A 19 -7.83 -3.21 5.00
C GLU A 19 -9.05 -2.52 5.60
N ARG A 20 -8.84 -1.61 6.55
CA ARG A 20 -9.92 -0.78 7.09
C ARG A 20 -10.57 0.06 5.99
N ALA A 21 -9.76 0.74 5.18
CA ALA A 21 -10.29 1.53 4.06
C ALA A 21 -11.08 0.66 3.06
N CYS A 22 -10.62 -0.57 2.81
CA CYS A 22 -11.31 -1.55 1.98
C CYS A 22 -12.65 -1.99 2.59
N ALA A 23 -12.68 -2.31 3.88
CA ALA A 23 -13.90 -2.68 4.60
C ALA A 23 -14.94 -1.55 4.62
N GLU A 24 -14.49 -0.30 4.60
CA GLU A 24 -15.34 0.89 4.51
C GLU A 24 -15.73 1.27 3.06
N GLY A 25 -15.31 0.48 2.06
CA GLY A 25 -15.63 0.69 0.64
C GLY A 25 -14.90 1.88 0.00
N LEU A 26 -13.76 2.31 0.58
CA LEU A 26 -12.99 3.45 0.09
C LEU A 26 -11.97 3.05 -0.99
N VAL A 27 -11.52 1.80 -0.99
CA VAL A 27 -10.55 1.24 -1.94
C VAL A 27 -10.84 -0.24 -2.17
N ASP A 28 -10.41 -0.76 -3.31
CA ASP A 28 -10.22 -2.20 -3.48
C ASP A 28 -8.76 -2.54 -3.12
N LEU A 29 -8.58 -3.40 -2.11
CA LEU A 29 -7.27 -3.81 -1.67
C LEU A 29 -6.89 -5.17 -2.25
N GLU A 30 -5.75 -5.19 -2.94
CA GLU A 30 -5.01 -6.39 -3.28
C GLU A 30 -3.66 -6.35 -2.57
N VAL A 31 -3.35 -7.39 -1.79
CA VAL A 31 -2.06 -7.59 -1.15
C VAL A 31 -1.27 -8.61 -1.96
N VAL A 32 -0.06 -8.23 -2.37
CA VAL A 32 0.85 -9.04 -3.17
C VAL A 32 2.10 -9.32 -2.34
N ASP A 33 2.44 -10.59 -2.19
CA ASP A 33 3.70 -11.00 -1.57
C ASP A 33 4.88 -10.59 -2.46
N ALA A 34 5.85 -9.88 -1.89
CA ALA A 34 7.11 -9.49 -2.52
C ALA A 34 7.87 -10.70 -3.10
N GLU A 35 7.76 -11.87 -2.49
CA GLU A 35 8.45 -13.10 -2.91
C GLU A 35 7.70 -13.86 -4.02
N SER A 36 6.46 -13.47 -4.34
CA SER A 36 5.74 -14.03 -5.49
C SER A 36 6.30 -13.53 -6.83
N ASP A 37 6.09 -14.27 -7.92
CA ASP A 37 6.50 -13.86 -9.27
C ASP A 37 5.97 -12.46 -9.64
N ARG A 38 4.72 -12.17 -9.23
CA ARG A 38 4.10 -10.86 -9.45
C ARG A 38 4.74 -9.78 -8.59
N GLY A 39 5.02 -10.07 -7.32
CA GLY A 39 5.73 -9.17 -6.43
C GLY A 39 7.11 -8.83 -6.98
N ALA A 40 7.88 -9.84 -7.38
CA ALA A 40 9.20 -9.68 -7.98
C ALA A 40 9.16 -8.80 -9.24
N ALA A 41 8.16 -9.00 -10.11
CA ALA A 41 7.96 -8.17 -11.30
C ALA A 41 7.68 -6.70 -10.95
N LEU A 42 6.79 -6.45 -9.97
CA LEU A 42 6.48 -5.11 -9.50
C LEU A 42 7.71 -4.42 -8.86
N LEU A 43 8.51 -5.16 -8.10
CA LEU A 43 9.74 -4.65 -7.51
C LEU A 43 10.80 -4.33 -8.56
N ALA A 44 10.94 -5.16 -9.59
CA ALA A 44 11.84 -4.90 -10.70
C ALA A 44 11.45 -3.64 -11.49
N GLN A 45 10.14 -3.40 -11.65
CA GLN A 45 9.57 -2.24 -12.33
C GLN A 45 9.73 -0.95 -11.51
N TYR A 46 9.24 -0.94 -10.27
CA TYR A 46 9.12 0.27 -9.46
C TYR A 46 10.35 0.57 -8.59
N ARG A 47 11.19 -0.45 -8.32
CA ARG A 47 12.45 -0.35 -7.55
C ARG A 47 12.32 0.50 -6.28
N PRO A 48 11.35 0.20 -5.39
CA PRO A 48 11.16 0.99 -4.19
C PRO A 48 12.38 0.92 -3.27
N ALA A 49 12.73 2.03 -2.63
CA ALA A 49 13.84 2.07 -1.68
C ALA A 49 13.52 1.35 -0.35
N MET A 50 12.23 1.21 -0.01
CA MET A 50 11.74 0.57 1.22
C MET A 50 10.37 -0.06 0.98
N PHE A 51 10.04 -1.06 1.80
CA PHE A 51 8.70 -1.64 1.86
C PHE A 51 7.81 -0.93 2.89
N PRO A 52 6.48 -0.97 2.71
CA PRO A 52 5.77 -1.54 1.56
C PRO A 52 5.83 -0.66 0.30
N LEU A 53 5.60 -1.25 -0.87
CA LEU A 53 5.27 -0.52 -2.09
C LEU A 53 3.74 -0.45 -2.23
N VAL A 54 3.21 0.75 -2.36
CA VAL A 54 1.77 0.99 -2.53
C VAL A 54 1.55 1.57 -3.91
N LEU A 55 0.63 0.95 -4.64
CA LEU A 55 0.13 1.44 -5.92
C LEU A 55 -1.35 1.77 -5.83
N LEU A 56 -1.75 2.91 -6.38
CA LEU A 56 -3.15 3.30 -6.57
C LEU A 56 -3.43 3.31 -8.06
N ASP A 57 -4.46 2.57 -8.49
CA ASP A 57 -4.82 2.40 -9.90
C ASP A 57 -3.64 2.00 -10.80
N GLY A 58 -2.71 1.21 -10.25
CA GLY A 58 -1.52 0.74 -10.94
C GLY A 58 -0.36 1.74 -10.97
N GLU A 59 -0.54 2.98 -10.49
CA GLU A 59 0.50 4.00 -10.42
C GLU A 59 1.22 3.99 -9.06
N PHE A 60 2.50 4.37 -9.06
CA PHE A 60 3.27 4.52 -7.84
C PHE A 60 2.64 5.56 -6.91
N PHE A 61 2.34 5.16 -5.68
CA PHE A 61 1.83 6.06 -4.65
C PHE A 61 2.87 6.31 -3.55
N SER A 62 3.41 5.25 -2.93
CA SER A 62 4.40 5.39 -1.87
C SER A 62 5.29 4.15 -1.71
N ALA A 63 6.48 4.36 -1.16
CA ALA A 63 7.38 3.33 -0.68
C ALA A 63 7.76 3.63 0.78
N GLY A 64 7.67 2.64 1.68
CA GLY A 64 7.88 2.84 3.11
C GLY A 64 6.60 3.20 3.85
N ARG A 65 6.70 4.01 4.92
CA ARG A 65 5.55 4.38 5.76
C ARG A 65 4.41 4.98 4.94
N LEU A 66 3.21 4.43 5.10
CA LEU A 66 2.02 4.89 4.38
C LEU A 66 1.68 6.36 4.72
N PRO A 67 1.66 7.28 3.74
CA PRO A 67 1.40 8.68 3.99
C PRO A 67 -0.12 8.94 4.14
N ARG A 68 -0.62 8.81 5.38
CA ARG A 68 -2.06 8.94 5.73
C ARG A 68 -2.74 10.22 5.22
N GLY A 69 -2.04 11.36 5.24
CA GLY A 69 -2.57 12.64 4.75
C GLY A 69 -2.82 12.64 3.23
N PRO A 70 -1.79 12.39 2.41
CA PRO A 70 -1.96 12.18 0.97
C PRO A 70 -2.98 11.11 0.62
N LEU A 71 -3.02 9.98 1.35
CA LEU A 71 -4.00 8.92 1.11
C LEU A 71 -5.42 9.44 1.32
N ALA A 72 -5.70 10.07 2.47
CA ALA A 72 -7.00 10.63 2.76
C ALA A 72 -7.47 11.66 1.71
N ARG A 73 -6.53 12.47 1.20
CA ARG A 73 -6.80 13.43 0.13
C ARG A 73 -7.17 12.75 -1.19
N VAL A 74 -6.46 11.69 -1.58
CA VAL A 74 -6.78 10.92 -2.80
C VAL A 74 -8.13 10.23 -2.67
N LEU A 75 -8.44 9.69 -1.48
CA LEU A 75 -9.71 9.03 -1.20
C LEU A 75 -10.89 10.00 -0.94
N GLY A 76 -10.63 11.31 -0.89
CA GLY A 76 -11.68 12.30 -0.62
C GLY A 76 -12.30 12.22 0.78
N VAL A 77 -11.55 11.74 1.78
CA VAL A 77 -12.02 11.57 3.17
C VAL A 77 -11.18 12.35 4.17
N PRO A 78 -11.68 12.62 5.39
CA PRO A 78 -10.87 13.19 6.46
C PRO A 78 -9.73 12.25 6.87
N ARG A 79 -8.55 12.82 7.18
CA ARG A 79 -7.40 12.03 7.66
C ARG A 79 -7.70 11.20 8.89
N ALA A 80 -8.61 11.61 9.76
CA ALA A 80 -9.00 10.84 10.95
C ALA A 80 -9.66 9.48 10.62
N ARG A 81 -10.08 9.28 9.36
CA ARG A 81 -10.64 8.03 8.86
C ARG A 81 -9.58 7.03 8.38
N ILE A 82 -8.31 7.46 8.28
CA ILE A 82 -7.16 6.73 7.75
C ILE A 82 -6.09 6.52 8.82
#